data_AF-A0A9P6QMB7-F1
#
_entry.id   AF-A0A9P6QMB7-F1
#
_cell.length_a   1.000
_cell.length_b   1.000
_cell.length_c   1.000
_cell.angle_alpha   90.00
_cell.angle_beta   90.00
_cell.angle_gamma   90.00
#
_symmetry.space_group_name_H-M   'P 1'
#
loop_
_entity.id
_entity.type
_entity.pdbx_description
1 polymer ?
#
loop_
_entity_poly.entity_id
_entity_poly.type
_entity_poly.pdbx_seq_one_letter_code
_entity_poly.pdbx_strand_id
1 'polypeptide(L)' 'GVIGRIVAHLGEYEHKINKKTGGAESIFIFFELEVERIEEKWPEMKKRERRWFTFEEAKQVVSKKVMRKALNQCSLARR' A
#
# COMPACT_ATOMS: atom_id res chain seq x y z
N GLY A 1 12.11 5.74 -6.74
CA GLY A 1 11.81 5.50 -5.31
C GLY A 1 11.09 6.72 -4.76
N VAL A 2 10.52 6.66 -3.55
CA VAL A 2 10.02 7.86 -2.87
C VAL A 2 10.65 7.97 -1.50
N ILE A 3 10.98 9.19 -1.10
CA ILE A 3 11.43 9.54 0.24
C ILE A 3 10.38 10.47 0.83
N GLY A 4 10.09 10.29 2.10
CA GLY A 4 9.07 11.06 2.78
C GLY A 4 8.93 10.67 4.23
N ARG A 5 7.90 11.22 4.84
CA ARG A 5 7.59 11.06 6.27
C ARG A 5 6.30 10.27 6.44
N ILE A 6 6.29 9.35 7.42
CA ILE A 6 5.06 8.69 7.85
C ILE A 6 4.20 9.72 8.59
N VAL A 7 2.96 9.90 8.15
CA VAL A 7 2.01 10.87 8.72
C VAL A 7 0.82 10.22 9.40
N ALA A 8 0.51 8.97 9.09
CA ALA A 8 -0.54 8.22 9.77
C ALA A 8 -0.29 6.71 9.76
N HIS A 9 -0.85 6.03 10.77
CA HIS A 9 -1.01 4.58 10.79
C HIS A 9 -2.39 4.23 10.24
N LEU A 10 -2.44 3.42 9.17
CA LEU A 10 -3.69 3.07 8.45
C LEU A 10 -4.29 1.74 8.90
N GLY A 11 -3.59 1.00 9.76
CA GLY A 11 -4.09 -0.20 10.40
C GLY A 11 -3.23 -1.44 10.18
N GLU A 12 -3.55 -2.44 11.00
CA GLU A 12 -2.91 -3.74 11.03
C GLU A 12 -3.93 -4.80 10.64
N TYR A 13 -3.55 -5.67 9.70
CA TYR A 13 -4.44 -6.69 9.17
C TYR A 13 -3.76 -8.04 9.16
N GLU A 14 -4.30 -8.96 9.96
CA GLU A 14 -3.90 -10.36 9.93
C GLU A 14 -4.21 -10.97 8.56
N HIS A 15 -3.21 -11.63 7.99
CA HIS A 15 -3.34 -12.46 6.81
C HIS A 15 -3.18 -13.92 7.23
N LYS A 16 -4.32 -14.52 7.55
CA LYS A 16 -4.42 -15.93 7.92
C LYS A 16 -4.26 -16.82 6.70
N ILE A 17 -3.51 -17.90 6.86
CA ILE A 17 -3.20 -18.87 5.82
C ILE A 17 -4.48 -19.52 5.28
N ASN A 18 -4.53 -19.75 3.96
CA ASN A 18 -5.37 -20.82 3.42
C ASN A 18 -4.62 -22.14 3.59
N LYS A 19 -5.08 -23.03 4.48
CA LYS A 19 -4.42 -24.32 4.80
C LYS A 19 -4.15 -25.19 3.55
N LYS A 20 -4.82 -24.94 2.42
CA LYS A 20 -4.61 -25.65 1.15
C LYS A 20 -3.42 -25.14 0.33
N THR A 21 -2.95 -23.91 0.53
CA THR A 21 -1.90 -23.29 -0.29
C THR A 21 -0.56 -23.13 0.44
N GLY A 22 -0.47 -23.55 1.72
CA GLY A 22 0.78 -23.60 2.47
C GLY A 22 1.47 -22.26 2.73
N GLY A 23 0.76 -21.13 2.62
CA GLY A 23 1.33 -19.80 2.93
C GLY A 23 1.71 -19.67 4.41
N ALA A 24 2.54 -18.70 4.77
CA ALA A 24 2.87 -18.38 6.17
C ALA A 24 1.90 -17.32 6.73
N GLU A 25 1.63 -17.39 8.05
CA GLU A 25 0.89 -16.34 8.75
C GLU A 25 1.70 -15.04 8.70
N SER A 26 1.01 -13.94 8.42
CA SER A 26 1.63 -12.63 8.31
C SER A 26 0.70 -11.54 8.80
N ILE A 27 1.26 -10.46 9.31
CA ILE A 27 0.54 -9.23 9.65
C ILE A 27 0.95 -8.17 8.65
N PHE A 28 -0.03 -7.56 7.98
CA PHE A 28 0.20 -6.39 7.14
C PHE A 28 -0.06 -5.13 7.95
N ILE A 29 0.96 -4.30 8.08
CA ILE A 29 0.87 -2.98 8.71
C ILE A 29 0.96 -1.94 7.60
N PHE A 30 -0.01 -1.03 7.55
CA PHE A 30 -0.04 0.03 6.53
C PHE A 30 0.16 1.40 7.17
N PHE A 31 0.91 2.25 6.48
CA PHE A 31 1.19 3.62 6.87
C PHE A 31 0.90 4.57 5.71
N GLU A 32 0.45 5.78 6.04
CA GLU A 32 0.36 6.89 5.08
C GLU A 32 1.69 7.64 5.08
N LEU A 33 2.24 7.82 3.88
CA LEU A 33 3.50 8.53 3.64
C LEU A 33 3.21 9.83 2.90
N GLU A 34 3.65 10.96 3.47
CA GLU A 34 3.74 12.23 2.75
C GLU A 34 5.05 12.25 1.96
N VAL A 35 4.95 12.43 0.64
CA VAL A 35 6.11 12.36 -0.26
C VAL A 35 6.84 13.68 -0.28
N GLU A 36 8.12 13.66 0.11
CA GLU A 36 9.02 14.81 0.08
C GLU A 36 9.84 14.84 -1.22
N ARG A 37 10.29 13.67 -1.69
CA ARG A 37 11.10 13.57 -2.91
C ARG A 37 10.83 12.30 -3.71
N ILE A 38 10.88 12.45 -5.03
CA ILE A 38 10.82 11.36 -6.00
C ILE A 38 12.24 11.06 -6.48
N GLU A 39 12.71 9.84 -6.25
CA GLU A 39 14.02 9.37 -6.71
C GLU A 39 13.91 8.76 -8.13
N GLU A 40 14.85 9.15 -9.00
CA GLU A 40 14.99 8.66 -10.38
C GLU A 40 15.45 7.21 -10.46
N LYS A 41 16.27 6.77 -9.50
CA LYS A 41 16.76 5.39 -9.39
C LYS A 41 16.13 4.71 -8.18
N TRP A 42 15.72 3.46 -8.33
CA TRP A 42 15.27 2.64 -7.21
C TRP A 42 15.51 1.15 -7.46
N PRO A 43 15.63 0.32 -6.41
CA PRO A 43 16.06 -1.07 -6.54
C PRO A 43 15.19 -1.90 -7.50
N GLU A 44 13.88 -1.66 -7.51
CA GLU A 44 12.90 -2.41 -8.30
C GLU A 44 12.57 -1.79 -9.68
N MET A 45 13.27 -0.73 -10.11
CA MET A 45 12.90 0.04 -11.32
C MET A 45 12.85 -0.78 -12.62
N LYS A 46 13.61 -1.89 -12.68
CA LYS A 46 13.63 -2.79 -13.83
C LYS A 46 12.54 -3.87 -13.78
N LYS A 47 11.85 -4.03 -12.65
CA LYS A 47 10.86 -5.09 -12.39
C LYS A 47 9.45 -4.56 -12.17
N ARG A 48 9.30 -3.27 -11.87
CA ARG A 48 8.02 -2.66 -11.51
C ARG A 48 7.90 -1.29 -12.13
N GLU A 49 6.72 -1.03 -12.66
CA GLU A 49 6.30 0.30 -13.11
C GLU A 49 5.71 1.08 -11.93
N ARG A 50 5.90 2.39 -11.96
CA ARG A 50 5.35 3.32 -10.97
C ARG A 50 4.48 4.34 -11.70
N ARG A 51 3.26 4.52 -11.21
CA ARG A 51 2.36 5.59 -11.63
C ARG A 51 1.64 6.20 -10.43
N TRP A 52 1.28 7.46 -10.56
CA TRP A 52 0.36 8.11 -9.64
C TRP A 52 -1.07 7.68 -9.94
N PHE A 53 -1.89 7.67 -8.90
CA PHE A 53 -3.30 7.32 -8.98
C PHE A 53 -4.11 8.33 -8.19
N THR A 54 -5.29 8.65 -8.71
CA THR A 54 -6.37 9.20 -7.90
C THR A 54 -6.88 8.14 -6.92
N PHE A 55 -7.64 8.58 -5.90
CA PHE A 55 -8.23 7.67 -4.93
C PHE A 55 -9.16 6.63 -5.58
N GLU A 56 -9.97 7.05 -6.56
CA GLU A 56 -10.91 6.16 -7.25
C GLU A 56 -10.21 5.16 -8.18
N GLU A 57 -9.15 5.58 -8.90
CA GLU A 57 -8.34 4.63 -9.69
C GLU A 57 -7.63 3.62 -8.79
N ALA A 58 -7.09 4.09 -7.65
CA ALA A 58 -6.40 3.21 -6.69
C ALA A 58 -7.33 2.11 -6.18
N LYS A 59 -8.59 2.44 -5.82
CA LYS A 59 -9.62 1.47 -5.40
C LYS A 59 -9.87 0.37 -6.41
N GLN A 60 -9.80 0.68 -7.70
CA GLN A 60 -10.02 -0.29 -8.77
C GLN A 60 -8.83 -1.23 -8.93
N VAL A 61 -7.60 -0.71 -8.80
CA VAL A 61 -6.37 -1.45 -9.07
C VAL A 61 -5.90 -2.31 -7.89
N VAL A 62 -6.21 -1.95 -6.64
CA VAL A 62 -5.81 -2.75 -5.48
C VAL A 62 -6.52 -4.12 -5.48
N SER A 63 -5.73 -5.19 -5.54
CA SER A 63 -6.26 -6.56 -5.68
C SER A 63 -6.65 -7.19 -4.34
N LYS A 64 -5.94 -6.88 -3.25
CA LYS A 64 -6.16 -7.50 -1.94
C LYS A 64 -7.20 -6.72 -1.12
N LYS A 65 -8.11 -7.45 -0.45
CA LYS A 65 -9.11 -6.87 0.47
C LYS A 65 -8.47 -6.03 1.59
N VAL A 66 -7.33 -6.46 2.13
CA VAL A 66 -6.62 -5.71 3.19
C VAL A 66 -6.08 -4.37 2.69
N MET A 67 -5.62 -4.30 1.44
CA MET A 67 -5.17 -3.04 0.82
C MET A 67 -6.34 -2.08 0.61
N ARG A 68 -7.51 -2.58 0.21
CA ARG A 68 -8.74 -1.77 0.09
C ARG A 68 -9.17 -1.19 1.43
N LYS A 69 -9.09 -1.98 2.51
CA LYS A 69 -9.38 -1.51 3.87
C LYS A 69 -8.45 -0.38 4.28
N ALA A 70 -7.13 -0.56 4.11
CA ALA A 70 -6.14 0.46 4.42
C ALA A 70 -6.32 1.73 3.56
N LEU A 71 -6.59 1.57 2.26
CA LEU A 71 -6.84 2.69 1.35
C LEU A 71 -8.03 3.54 1.82
N ASN A 72 -9.11 2.91 2.32
CA ASN A 72 -10.26 3.64 2.85
C ASN A 72 -9.99 4.36 4.19
N GLN A 73 -8.84 4.15 4.84
CA GLN A 73 -8.45 4.87 6.05
C GLN A 73 -7.57 6.10 5.77
N CYS A 74 -7.04 6.24 4.55
CA CYS A 74 -6.11 7.33 4.25
C CYS A 74 -6.80 8.68 4.18
N SER A 75 -6.02 9.76 4.27
CA SER A 75 -6.54 11.12 4.21
C SER A 75 -7.35 11.44 2.94
N LEU A 76 -7.07 10.77 1.82
CA LEU A 76 -7.77 10.97 0.55
C LEU A 76 -9.19 10.39 0.54
N ALA A 77 -9.50 9.41 1.40
CA ALA A 77 -10.83 8.83 1.50
C ALA A 77 -11.86 9.77 2.16
N ARG A 78 -11.40 10.86 2.78
CA ARG A 78 -12.19 11.83 3.54
C ARG A 78 -12.31 13.19 2.85
N ARG A 79 -11.80 13.31 1.62
CA ARG A 79 -11.89 14.51 0.78
C ARG A 79 -13.04 14.36 -0.20
#